data_AF-A0A5B6ZHR7-F1
#
_entry.id   AF-A0A5B6ZHR7-F1
#
_cell.length_a   1.000
_cell.length_b   1.000
_cell.length_c   1.000
_cell.angle_alpha   90.00
_cell.angle_beta   90.00
_cell.angle_gamma   90.00
#
_symmetry.space_group_name_H-M   'P 1'
#
loop_
_entity.id
_entity.type
_entity.pdbx_description
1 polymer ?
#
loop_
_entity_poly.entity_id
_entity_poly.type
_entity_poly.pdbx_seq_one_letter_code
_entity_poly.pdbx_strand_id
1 'polypeptide(L)'
;SCRQLPSLPLIFNSKSLTNLKLVFCDTDFFQNLPNSLNLPALTTLHLEGVSFSNELFSNCLNLKNLILIDFSIEGLDVFSIFSPQLVNLTISSHLMRKCKFVLDAPNLSSFQLHGFPNLELSADNLPSLETVELNIRRPLGYENMELIAVALINVLQ
;
A
#
# COMPACT_ATOMS: atom_id res chain seq x y z
N SER A 1 -12.38 -6.21 -15.28
CA SER A 1 -12.11 -7.65 -15.46
C SER A 1 -10.61 -7.80 -15.47
N CYS A 2 -10.01 -8.34 -14.41
CA CYS A 2 -8.55 -8.40 -14.29
C CYS A 2 -8.00 -9.56 -15.14
N ARG A 3 -6.88 -9.36 -15.84
CA ARG A 3 -6.18 -10.45 -16.53
C ARG A 3 -5.32 -11.18 -15.52
N GLN A 4 -5.16 -12.49 -15.67
CA GLN A 4 -4.28 -13.31 -14.83
C GLN A 4 -2.89 -13.35 -15.49
N LEU A 5 -1.82 -13.10 -14.73
CA LEU A 5 -0.44 -13.14 -15.23
C LEU A 5 -0.13 -14.53 -15.80
N PRO A 6 0.24 -14.67 -17.08
CA PRO A 6 0.81 -15.90 -17.59
C PRO A 6 2.22 -16.05 -16.99
N SER A 7 2.31 -16.90 -15.96
CA SER A 7 3.54 -17.46 -15.37
C SER A 7 4.62 -16.49 -14.84
N LEU A 8 4.38 -15.89 -13.66
CA LEU A 8 5.44 -15.43 -12.73
C LEU A 8 5.56 -16.24 -11.40
N PRO A 9 5.14 -17.53 -11.28
CA PRO A 9 5.00 -18.17 -9.96
C PRO A 9 6.33 -18.43 -9.24
N LEU A 10 7.45 -18.50 -9.96
CA LEU A 10 8.74 -18.84 -9.37
C LEU A 10 9.34 -17.68 -8.57
N ILE A 11 9.19 -16.43 -9.06
CA ILE A 11 9.81 -15.29 -8.38
C ILE A 11 9.20 -15.06 -6.99
N PHE A 12 7.92 -15.36 -6.81
CA PHE A 12 7.17 -15.20 -5.56
C PHE A 12 7.49 -16.22 -4.46
N ASN A 13 8.36 -17.19 -4.74
CA ASN A 13 8.82 -18.18 -3.76
C ASN A 13 10.33 -18.10 -3.49
N SER A 14 11.00 -17.09 -4.05
CA SER A 14 12.45 -16.92 -3.88
C SER A 14 12.82 -16.69 -2.40
N LYS A 15 13.81 -17.43 -1.93
CA LYS A 15 14.33 -17.33 -0.55
C LYS A 15 15.47 -16.32 -0.41
N SER A 16 16.05 -15.87 -1.51
CA SER A 16 17.17 -14.93 -1.53
C SER A 16 16.78 -13.53 -2.05
N LEU A 17 15.58 -13.38 -2.63
CA LEU A 17 15.16 -12.11 -3.19
C LEU A 17 14.89 -11.09 -2.09
N THR A 18 15.68 -10.01 -2.08
CA THR A 18 15.56 -8.92 -1.11
C THR A 18 14.75 -7.74 -1.63
N ASN A 19 14.71 -7.56 -2.95
CA ASN A 19 14.05 -6.42 -3.59
C ASN A 19 13.18 -6.93 -4.75
N LEU A 20 11.90 -6.55 -4.75
CA LEU A 20 10.96 -6.87 -5.81
C LEU A 20 10.25 -5.60 -6.24
N LYS A 21 10.35 -5.27 -7.53
CA LYS A 21 9.59 -4.20 -8.17
C LYS A 21 8.77 -4.80 -9.31
N LEU A 22 7.45 -4.63 -9.23
CA LEU A 22 6.51 -5.00 -10.28
C LEU A 22 5.77 -3.73 -10.73
N VAL A 23 5.80 -3.46 -12.02
CA VAL A 23 5.14 -2.30 -12.62
C VAL A 23 4.34 -2.78 -13.81
N PHE A 24 3.05 -2.46 -13.81
CA PHE A 24 2.14 -2.72 -14.90
C PHE A 24 1.60 -1.38 -15.44
N CYS A 25 1.94 -1.08 -16.69
CA CYS A 25 1.60 0.20 -17.33
C CYS A 25 0.24 0.20 -18.04
N ASP A 26 -0.56 -0.86 -17.90
CA ASP A 26 -1.88 -0.91 -18.53
C ASP A 26 -2.85 -0.02 -17.72
N THR A 27 -3.30 1.07 -18.36
CA THR A 27 -4.11 2.10 -17.71
C THR A 27 -5.55 1.66 -17.48
N ASP A 28 -5.99 0.60 -18.16
CA ASP A 28 -7.39 0.20 -18.15
C ASP A 28 -7.67 -0.90 -17.11
N PHE A 29 -6.65 -1.65 -16.68
CA PHE A 29 -6.81 -2.80 -15.80
C PHE A 29 -5.65 -3.02 -14.84
N PHE A 30 -5.98 -3.26 -13.57
CA PHE A 30 -5.01 -3.74 -12.59
C PHE A 30 -4.65 -5.21 -12.82
N GLN A 31 -3.38 -5.53 -12.63
CA GLN A 31 -2.87 -6.88 -12.74
C GLN A 31 -3.04 -7.65 -11.42
N ASN A 32 -3.76 -8.77 -11.44
CA ASN A 32 -3.95 -9.60 -10.25
C ASN A 32 -2.65 -10.29 -9.84
N LEU A 33 -2.26 -10.08 -8.58
CA LEU A 33 -1.21 -10.81 -7.90
C LEU A 33 -1.78 -12.04 -7.17
N PRO A 34 -0.95 -13.03 -6.83
CA PRO A 34 -1.37 -14.11 -5.94
C PRO A 34 -1.80 -13.56 -4.58
N ASN A 35 -2.56 -14.34 -3.81
CA ASN A 35 -3.01 -13.91 -2.48
C ASN A 35 -1.88 -13.73 -1.47
N SER A 36 -0.72 -14.35 -1.70
CA SER A 36 0.46 -14.20 -0.84
C SER A 36 1.77 -14.37 -1.61
N LEU A 37 2.80 -13.66 -1.14
CA LEU A 37 4.18 -13.73 -1.61
C LEU A 37 5.03 -14.42 -0.53
N ASN A 38 5.69 -15.51 -0.87
CA ASN A 38 6.54 -16.27 0.05
C ASN A 38 8.01 -15.88 -0.11
N LEU A 39 8.31 -14.63 0.24
CA LEU A 39 9.61 -13.98 0.04
C LEU A 39 10.24 -13.60 1.39
N PRO A 40 10.77 -14.57 2.16
CA PRO A 40 11.20 -14.34 3.54
C PRO A 40 12.40 -13.37 3.65
N ALA A 41 13.24 -13.26 2.62
CA ALA A 41 14.36 -12.31 2.60
C ALA A 41 13.97 -10.91 2.10
N LEU A 42 12.72 -10.69 1.68
CA LEU A 42 12.30 -9.45 1.05
C LEU A 42 12.32 -8.29 2.05
N THR A 43 13.07 -7.24 1.70
CA THR A 43 13.17 -6.00 2.47
C THR A 43 12.51 -4.83 1.76
N THR A 44 12.36 -4.89 0.44
CA THR A 44 11.68 -3.86 -0.35
C THR A 44 10.70 -4.47 -1.34
N LEU A 45 9.46 -4.01 -1.29
CA LEU A 45 8.40 -4.35 -2.21
C LEU A 45 7.85 -3.07 -2.86
N HIS A 46 7.93 -3.01 -4.18
CA HIS A 46 7.32 -1.96 -4.98
C HIS A 46 6.29 -2.58 -5.92
N LEU A 47 5.06 -2.11 -5.84
CA LEU A 47 3.96 -2.56 -6.67
C LEU A 47 3.26 -1.37 -7.33
N GLU A 48 3.12 -1.44 -8.64
CA GLU A 48 2.45 -0.43 -9.45
C GLU A 48 1.49 -1.08 -10.45
N GLY A 49 0.25 -0.59 -10.52
CA GLY A 49 -0.75 -1.09 -11.47
C GLY A 49 -1.28 -2.49 -11.13
N VAL A 50 -1.34 -2.85 -9.85
CA VAL A 50 -1.72 -4.21 -9.39
C VAL A 50 -3.01 -4.25 -8.60
N SER A 51 -3.62 -5.44 -8.55
CA SER A 51 -4.73 -5.79 -7.68
C SER A 51 -4.33 -6.96 -6.79
N PHE A 52 -4.64 -6.89 -5.50
CA PHE A 52 -4.26 -7.90 -4.51
C PHE A 52 -5.21 -7.94 -3.30
N SER A 53 -5.08 -9.00 -2.49
CA SER A 53 -5.77 -9.15 -1.21
C SER A 53 -4.92 -8.63 -0.04
N ASN A 54 -5.54 -8.39 1.12
CA ASN A 54 -4.86 -7.86 2.31
C ASN A 54 -3.67 -8.70 2.81
N GLU A 55 -3.60 -9.98 2.40
CA GLU A 55 -2.61 -10.94 2.89
C GLU A 55 -1.34 -11.03 2.02
N LEU A 56 -1.26 -10.25 0.94
CA LEU A 56 -0.22 -10.37 -0.10
C LEU A 56 1.20 -10.48 0.48
N PHE A 57 1.55 -9.61 1.43
CA PHE A 57 2.90 -9.53 1.98
C PHE A 57 2.99 -10.02 3.44
N SER A 58 1.99 -10.76 3.93
CA SER A 58 1.98 -11.33 5.29
C SER A 58 3.20 -12.24 5.59
N ASN A 59 3.72 -12.93 4.57
CA ASN A 59 4.89 -13.80 4.67
C ASN A 59 6.23 -13.09 4.40
N CYS A 60 6.22 -11.80 4.09
CA CYS A 60 7.42 -10.99 3.87
C CYS A 60 7.94 -10.43 5.20
N LEU A 61 8.39 -11.33 6.09
CA LEU A 61 8.68 -11.00 7.50
C LEU A 61 9.79 -9.96 7.71
N ASN A 62 10.64 -9.74 6.71
CA ASN A 62 11.73 -8.76 6.76
C ASN A 62 11.42 -7.46 5.97
N LEU A 63 10.17 -7.24 5.58
CA LEU A 63 9.78 -6.12 4.74
C LEU A 63 9.92 -4.80 5.49
N LYS A 64 10.84 -3.95 5.01
CA LYS A 64 11.15 -2.63 5.58
C LYS A 64 10.57 -1.50 4.75
N ASN A 65 10.48 -1.69 3.43
CA ASN A 65 10.06 -0.65 2.49
C ASN A 65 8.90 -1.17 1.66
N LEU A 66 7.74 -0.52 1.77
CA LEU A 66 6.58 -0.83 0.96
C LEU A 66 6.17 0.40 0.14
N ILE A 67 6.13 0.21 -1.18
CA ILE A 67 5.71 1.23 -2.14
C ILE A 67 4.51 0.67 -2.90
N LEU A 68 3.37 1.33 -2.78
CA LEU A 68 2.13 1.00 -3.47
C LEU A 68 1.73 2.20 -4.33
N ILE A 69 1.73 2.01 -5.65
CA ILE A 69 1.35 3.03 -6.63
C ILE A 69 0.19 2.49 -7.44
N ASP A 70 -0.87 3.28 -7.63
CA ASP A 70 -2.03 2.96 -8.46
C ASP A 70 -2.41 1.48 -8.37
N PHE A 71 -2.96 1.12 -7.21
CA PHE A 71 -3.33 -0.26 -6.89
C PHE A 71 -4.81 -0.37 -6.54
N SER A 72 -5.31 -1.60 -6.59
CA SER A 72 -6.65 -1.96 -6.15
C SER A 72 -6.60 -3.03 -5.08
N ILE A 73 -7.51 -2.92 -4.12
CA ILE A 73 -7.71 -3.94 -3.09
C ILE A 73 -9.06 -4.57 -3.38
N GLU A 74 -9.06 -5.85 -3.78
CA GLU A 74 -10.27 -6.53 -4.22
C GLU A 74 -11.24 -6.76 -3.05
N GLY A 75 -12.44 -6.18 -3.13
CA GLY A 75 -13.58 -6.53 -2.29
C GLY A 75 -13.47 -6.17 -0.81
N LEU A 76 -12.57 -5.26 -0.43
CA LEU A 76 -12.34 -4.88 0.96
C LEU A 76 -12.72 -3.42 1.25
N ASP A 77 -13.56 -3.25 2.26
CA ASP A 77 -13.87 -1.95 2.85
C ASP A 77 -12.76 -1.47 3.81
N VAL A 78 -11.95 -2.41 4.31
CA VAL A 78 -10.83 -2.14 5.23
C VAL A 78 -9.57 -2.81 4.72
N PHE A 79 -8.48 -2.04 4.65
CA PHE A 79 -7.15 -2.51 4.32
C PHE A 79 -6.22 -2.24 5.48
N SER A 80 -5.56 -3.28 5.97
CA SER A 80 -4.79 -3.22 7.20
C SER A 80 -3.35 -3.66 6.99
N ILE A 81 -2.41 -2.81 7.39
CA ILE A 81 -0.98 -3.13 7.41
C ILE A 81 -0.55 -3.30 8.86
N PHE A 82 -0.29 -4.55 9.24
CA PHE A 82 0.32 -4.92 10.51
C PHE A 82 1.76 -5.38 10.26
N SER A 83 2.74 -4.52 10.51
CA SER A 83 4.15 -4.88 10.27
C SER A 83 5.10 -4.18 11.22
N PRO A 84 5.65 -4.88 12.22
CA PRO A 84 6.65 -4.31 13.11
C PRO A 84 8.01 -4.11 12.44
N GLN A 85 8.25 -4.63 11.23
CA GLN A 85 9.52 -4.42 10.52
C GLN A 85 9.45 -3.27 9.50
N LEU A 86 8.25 -2.76 9.21
CA LEU A 86 8.07 -1.72 8.22
C LEU A 86 8.65 -0.40 8.74
N VAL A 87 9.54 0.19 7.95
CA VAL A 87 10.26 1.44 8.26
C VAL A 87 9.80 2.58 7.35
N ASN A 88 9.51 2.27 6.08
CA ASN A 88 9.09 3.24 5.06
C ASN A 88 7.83 2.74 4.35
N LEU A 89 6.81 3.59 4.29
CA LEU A 89 5.57 3.35 3.58
C LEU A 89 5.29 4.51 2.62
N THR A 90 5.19 4.19 1.32
CA THR A 90 4.74 5.13 0.29
C THR A 90 3.46 4.60 -0.34
N ILE A 91 2.43 5.43 -0.33
CA ILE A 91 1.15 5.17 -0.99
C ILE A 91 0.89 6.30 -1.97
N SER A 92 0.67 5.94 -3.23
CA SER A 92 0.24 6.87 -4.26
C SER A 92 -0.94 6.26 -4.99
N SER A 93 -2.09 6.92 -5.01
CA SER A 93 -3.20 6.44 -5.82
C SER A 93 -4.09 7.56 -6.31
N HIS A 94 -4.49 7.43 -7.57
CA HIS A 94 -5.49 8.29 -8.20
C HIS A 94 -6.84 7.60 -8.41
N LEU A 95 -6.92 6.29 -8.15
CA LEU A 95 -8.02 5.42 -8.59
C LEU A 95 -8.67 4.62 -7.45
N MET A 96 -8.29 4.84 -6.20
CA MET A 96 -8.82 4.08 -5.07
C MET A 96 -10.29 4.38 -4.80
N ARG A 97 -11.09 3.30 -4.71
CA ARG A 97 -12.41 3.35 -4.08
C ARG A 97 -12.27 3.70 -2.59
N LYS A 98 -13.34 4.22 -2.00
CA LYS A 98 -13.36 4.54 -0.57
C LYS A 98 -13.07 3.28 0.25
N CYS A 99 -12.00 3.29 1.04
CA CYS A 99 -11.69 2.24 2.01
C CYS A 99 -11.08 2.84 3.27
N LYS A 100 -11.24 2.14 4.40
CA LYS A 100 -10.54 2.44 5.64
C LYS A 100 -9.16 1.80 5.60
N PHE A 101 -8.14 2.57 5.95
CA PHE A 101 -6.76 2.11 6.07
C PHE A 101 -6.38 2.03 7.54
N VAL A 102 -6.02 0.85 8.00
CA VAL A 102 -5.56 0.64 9.37
C VAL A 102 -4.07 0.36 9.34
N LEU A 103 -3.30 1.16 10.07
CA LEU A 103 -1.85 1.07 10.10
C LEU A 103 -1.37 0.82 11.53
N ASP A 104 -0.71 -0.32 11.72
CA ASP A 104 -0.03 -0.69 12.95
C ASP A 104 1.38 -1.14 12.59
N ALA A 105 2.32 -0.21 12.70
CA ALA A 105 3.69 -0.36 12.26
C ALA A 105 4.62 0.40 13.22
N PRO A 106 4.96 -0.19 14.38
CA PRO A 106 5.63 0.54 15.46
C PRO A 106 7.00 1.12 15.09
N ASN A 107 7.69 0.52 14.13
CA ASN A 107 9.00 0.95 13.64
C ASN A 107 8.93 1.83 12.38
N LEU A 108 7.73 2.23 11.95
CA LEU A 108 7.56 3.10 10.80
C LEU A 108 8.15 4.49 11.11
N SER A 109 9.14 4.90 10.33
CA SER A 109 9.84 6.19 10.49
C SER A 109 9.47 7.20 9.40
N SER A 110 9.05 6.72 8.23
CA SER A 110 8.64 7.56 7.11
C SER A 110 7.33 7.09 6.50
N PHE A 111 6.40 8.03 6.39
CA PHE A 111 5.12 7.82 5.71
C PHE A 111 4.91 8.87 4.62
N GLN A 112 4.63 8.41 3.41
CA GLN A 112 4.32 9.26 2.28
C GLN A 112 2.97 8.90 1.67
N LEU A 113 2.14 9.90 1.45
CA LEU A 113 0.81 9.75 0.87
C LEU A 113 0.61 10.76 -0.26
N HIS A 114 0.44 10.26 -1.48
CA HIS A 114 0.30 11.06 -2.70
C HIS A 114 -1.03 10.77 -3.41
N GLY A 115 -1.63 11.80 -4.03
CA GLY A 115 -2.77 11.65 -4.93
C GLY A 115 -4.14 11.97 -4.30
N PHE A 116 -5.15 11.13 -4.57
CA PHE A 116 -6.55 11.29 -4.13
C PHE A 116 -6.98 10.14 -3.21
N PRO A 117 -6.33 9.93 -2.06
CA PRO A 117 -6.70 8.85 -1.18
C PRO A 117 -8.09 9.15 -0.60
N ASN A 118 -9.14 8.50 -1.10
CA ASN A 118 -10.45 8.46 -0.45
C ASN A 118 -10.36 7.50 0.75
N LEU A 119 -9.47 7.86 1.68
CA LEU A 119 -8.90 6.98 2.68
C LEU A 119 -9.24 7.51 4.06
N GLU A 120 -9.94 6.69 4.84
CA GLU A 120 -10.03 6.91 6.27
C GLU A 120 -8.83 6.22 6.91
N LEU A 121 -7.79 6.97 7.28
CA LEU A 121 -6.64 6.41 7.98
C LEU A 121 -6.97 6.21 9.47
N SER A 122 -6.50 5.13 10.05
CA SER A 122 -6.53 4.85 11.49
C SER A 122 -5.15 4.30 11.84
N ALA A 123 -4.43 4.97 12.73
CA ALA A 123 -3.07 4.62 13.08
C ALA A 123 -2.84 4.94 14.55
N ASP A 124 -2.85 3.90 15.39
CA ASP A 124 -2.79 4.07 16.84
C ASP A 124 -1.41 3.71 17.42
N ASN A 125 -0.51 3.16 16.59
CA ASN A 125 0.79 2.62 17.03
C ASN A 125 1.93 2.99 16.07
N LEU A 126 2.31 4.27 16.06
CA LEU A 126 3.41 4.82 15.25
C LEU A 126 4.46 5.59 16.09
N PRO A 127 5.00 5.03 17.20
CA PRO A 127 5.91 5.75 18.09
C PRO A 127 7.24 6.17 17.47
N SER A 128 7.65 5.53 16.35
CA SER A 128 8.91 5.82 15.66
C SER A 128 8.77 6.78 14.48
N LEU A 129 7.58 7.35 14.24
CA LEU A 129 7.33 8.15 13.06
C LEU A 129 8.06 9.49 13.13
N GLU A 130 9.01 9.71 12.22
CA GLU A 130 9.83 10.92 12.16
C GLU A 130 9.40 11.84 11.01
N THR A 131 8.99 11.28 9.88
CA THR A 131 8.69 12.02 8.66
C THR A 131 7.34 11.66 8.09
N VAL A 132 6.55 12.68 7.76
CA VAL A 132 5.26 12.55 7.09
C VAL A 132 5.25 13.50 5.90
N GLU A 133 5.01 12.96 4.71
CA GLU A 133 4.82 13.74 3.48
C GLU A 133 3.42 13.50 2.92
N LEU A 134 2.63 14.57 2.83
CA LEU A 134 1.26 14.52 2.28
C LEU A 134 1.19 15.39 1.03
N ASN A 135 1.03 14.76 -0.14
CA ASN A 135 0.78 15.44 -1.42
C ASN A 135 -0.63 15.10 -1.92
N ILE A 136 -1.62 15.72 -1.28
CA ILE A 136 -3.03 15.49 -1.59
C ILE A 136 -3.44 16.42 -2.72
N ARG A 137 -3.84 15.85 -3.85
CA ARG A 137 -4.35 16.62 -4.99
C ARG A 137 -5.88 16.74 -4.88
N ARG A 138 -6.51 17.66 -5.63
CA ARG A 138 -7.99 17.72 -5.76
C ARG A 138 -8.52 16.82 -6.88
N PRO A 139 -9.38 15.82 -6.60
CA PRO A 139 -10.01 15.08 -7.67
C PRO A 139 -11.02 16.03 -8.35
N LEU A 140 -10.97 16.12 -9.67
CA LEU A 140 -11.90 16.95 -10.43
C LEU A 140 -13.32 16.39 -10.23
N GLY A 141 -14.15 17.03 -9.40
CA GLY A 141 -15.57 16.70 -9.25
C GLY A 141 -16.07 16.18 -7.88
N TYR A 142 -15.29 16.23 -6.79
CA TYR A 142 -15.77 15.88 -5.44
C TYR A 142 -15.81 17.10 -4.50
N GLU A 143 -16.94 17.31 -3.81
CA GLU A 143 -17.22 18.55 -3.05
C GLU A 143 -16.67 18.59 -1.60
N ASN A 144 -16.25 17.47 -0.98
CA ASN A 144 -15.94 17.42 0.46
C ASN A 144 -14.49 16.95 0.80
N MET A 145 -13.49 17.77 0.48
CA MET A 145 -12.05 17.47 0.71
C MET A 145 -11.50 17.90 2.09
N GLU A 146 -12.06 18.92 2.74
CA GLU A 146 -11.53 19.44 4.02
C GLU A 146 -11.59 18.39 5.14
N LEU A 147 -12.60 17.53 5.14
CA LEU A 147 -12.79 16.49 6.14
C LEU A 147 -11.74 15.37 6.09
N ILE A 148 -11.21 15.06 4.89
CA ILE A 148 -10.22 13.97 4.71
C ILE A 148 -8.85 14.42 5.25
N ALA A 149 -8.44 15.65 4.94
CA ALA A 149 -7.18 16.20 5.44
C ALA A 149 -7.18 16.31 6.98
N VAL A 150 -8.31 16.75 7.57
CA VAL A 150 -8.48 16.82 9.03
C VAL A 150 -8.47 15.43 9.66
N ALA A 151 -9.14 14.44 9.05
CA ALA A 151 -9.12 13.06 9.54
C ALA A 151 -7.70 12.46 9.52
N LEU A 152 -6.91 12.73 8.47
CA LEU A 152 -5.51 12.27 8.39
C LEU A 152 -4.63 12.92 9.45
N ILE A 153 -4.81 14.23 9.72
CA ILE A 153 -4.03 14.95 10.72
C ILE A 153 -4.34 14.44 12.13
N ASN A 154 -5.62 14.22 12.46
CA ASN A 154 -6.02 13.73 13.78
C ASN A 154 -5.52 12.32 14.08
N VAL A 155 -5.19 11.54 13.04
CA VAL A 155 -4.70 10.16 13.15
C VAL A 155 -3.18 10.11 13.33
N LEU A 156 -2.48 11.21 13.08
CA LEU A 156 -1.02 11.33 13.24
C LEU A 156 -0.63 12.14 14.49
N GLN A 157 -1.59 12.46 15.36
CA GLN A 157 -1.39 13.13 16.66
C GLN A 157 -1.33 12.11 17.79
#